data_AF-A0A2A8VBD6-F1
#
_entry.id   AF-A0A2A8VBD6-F1
#
_cell.length_a   1.000
_cell.length_b   1.000
_cell.length_c   1.000
_cell.angle_alpha   90.00
_cell.angle_beta   90.00
_cell.angle_gamma   90.00
#
_symmetry.space_group_name_H-M   'P 1'
#
loop_
_entity.id
_entity.type
_entity.pdbx_description
1 polymer ?
#
loop_
_entity_poly.entity_id
_entity_poly.type
_entity_poly.pdbx_seq_one_letter_code
_entity_poly.pdbx_strand_id
1 'polypeptide(L)'
;MKGNRQFLFHIHHCRGIGLKGTKRLVETCQDLKAVFELSPSKLQQVTTATSTNIELFYRDLHSFPSDRYIDLYAKNDIQWITLLDAEYPVLLKNVYDPPFLLFLKGDRKLLQASRKLAVIGSRNATSYTDNVLQTMIPELVKREVLIVSGLAKGADTIAHKEAIRSGGKTIGVLGGGFQHIYPKQNLDLAHHMMEHHLLISEYPPYMKPEKWHFPLRNRIISGLSDAVLVTEARKKSGTFITADYALNEGREVLCLPGSILDPLAEGTNTLIQEGAKMVLSVEDIVSELQV
;
A
#
# COMPACT_ATOMS: atom_id res chain seq x y z
N MET A 1 -21.81 11.54 -19.04
CA MET A 1 -21.70 10.07 -19.12
C MET A 1 -20.36 9.66 -18.53
N LYS A 2 -20.35 8.76 -17.53
CA LYS A 2 -19.13 8.43 -16.77
C LYS A 2 -18.22 7.47 -17.56
N GLY A 3 -16.92 7.78 -17.66
CA GLY A 3 -15.94 6.86 -18.29
C GLY A 3 -15.59 5.66 -17.39
N ASN A 4 -14.95 4.61 -17.93
CA ASN A 4 -14.57 3.39 -17.16
C ASN A 4 -13.79 3.69 -15.88
N ARG A 5 -12.94 4.72 -15.90
CA ARG A 5 -12.24 5.25 -14.73
C ARG A 5 -13.19 5.74 -13.61
N GLN A 6 -14.20 6.53 -13.99
CA GLN A 6 -15.21 7.03 -13.03
C GLN A 6 -16.14 5.92 -12.55
N PHE A 7 -16.35 4.88 -13.35
CA PHE A 7 -17.05 3.68 -12.91
C PHE A 7 -16.28 2.97 -11.78
N LEU A 8 -14.97 2.74 -11.93
CA LEU A 8 -14.16 2.15 -10.85
C LEU A 8 -14.23 2.97 -9.56
N PHE A 9 -14.15 4.31 -9.69
CA PHE A 9 -14.39 5.19 -8.55
C PHE A 9 -15.78 4.97 -7.93
N HIS A 10 -16.83 4.90 -8.74
CA HIS A 10 -18.20 4.72 -8.28
C HIS A 10 -18.35 3.41 -7.48
N ILE A 11 -17.98 2.27 -8.06
CA ILE A 11 -18.19 0.96 -7.43
C ILE A 11 -17.31 0.75 -6.19
N HIS A 12 -16.17 1.44 -6.10
CA HIS A 12 -15.30 1.40 -4.93
C HIS A 12 -15.96 1.97 -3.67
N HIS A 13 -16.99 2.80 -3.83
CA HIS A 13 -17.78 3.33 -2.72
C HIS A 13 -19.06 2.54 -2.46
N CYS A 14 -19.44 1.64 -3.35
CA CYS A 14 -20.61 0.79 -3.17
C CYS A 14 -20.31 -0.32 -2.15
N ARG A 15 -21.24 -0.57 -1.24
CA ARG A 15 -21.14 -1.71 -0.31
C ARG A 15 -21.59 -3.00 -0.98
N GLY A 16 -21.41 -4.12 -0.28
CA GLY A 16 -21.95 -5.42 -0.68
C GLY A 16 -20.98 -6.29 -1.47
N ILE A 17 -20.11 -5.71 -2.29
CA ILE A 17 -19.04 -6.46 -2.97
C ILE A 17 -17.66 -5.97 -2.53
N GLY A 18 -16.73 -6.91 -2.38
CA GLY A 18 -15.31 -6.62 -2.13
C GLY A 18 -14.47 -6.79 -3.39
N LEU A 19 -13.14 -6.77 -3.23
CA LEU A 19 -12.16 -6.86 -4.32
C LEU A 19 -12.42 -8.03 -5.29
N LYS A 20 -12.73 -9.23 -4.78
CA LYS A 20 -13.04 -10.39 -5.63
C LYS A 20 -14.28 -10.19 -6.49
N GLY A 21 -15.32 -9.57 -5.94
CA GLY A 21 -16.54 -9.26 -6.69
C GLY A 21 -16.29 -8.19 -7.75
N THR A 22 -15.54 -7.15 -7.38
CA THR A 22 -15.10 -6.10 -8.31
C THR A 22 -14.25 -6.68 -9.45
N LYS A 23 -13.28 -7.54 -9.14
CA LYS A 23 -12.43 -8.22 -10.13
C LYS A 23 -13.25 -8.98 -11.16
N ARG A 24 -14.20 -9.79 -10.70
CA ARG A 24 -15.11 -10.53 -11.58
C ARG A 24 -15.96 -9.63 -12.46
N LEU A 25 -16.47 -8.51 -11.93
CA LEU A 25 -17.20 -7.54 -12.75
C LEU A 25 -16.31 -6.95 -13.85
N VAL A 26 -15.10 -6.53 -13.49
CA VAL A 26 -14.15 -5.92 -14.43
C VAL A 26 -13.68 -6.92 -15.50
N GLU A 27 -13.47 -8.18 -15.14
CA GLU A 27 -13.05 -9.24 -16.06
C GLU A 27 -14.20 -9.72 -16.98
N THR A 28 -15.44 -9.70 -16.48
CA THR A 28 -16.61 -10.19 -17.23
C THR A 28 -17.19 -9.11 -18.17
N CYS A 29 -17.13 -7.84 -17.78
CA CYS A 29 -17.76 -6.74 -18.50
C CYS A 29 -16.72 -5.95 -19.31
N GLN A 30 -16.75 -6.09 -20.64
CA GLN A 30 -15.90 -5.28 -21.54
C GLN A 30 -16.25 -3.78 -21.47
N ASP A 31 -17.54 -3.45 -21.44
CA ASP A 31 -18.03 -2.11 -21.11
C ASP A 31 -18.52 -2.09 -19.66
N LEU A 32 -17.78 -1.40 -18.80
CA LEU A 32 -18.13 -1.28 -17.39
C LEU A 32 -19.42 -0.49 -17.17
N LYS A 33 -19.88 0.30 -18.14
CA LYS A 33 -21.18 0.99 -18.06
C LYS A 33 -22.35 0.02 -18.10
N ALA A 34 -22.22 -1.10 -18.82
CA ALA A 34 -23.27 -2.11 -18.90
C ALA A 34 -23.61 -2.72 -17.53
N VAL A 35 -22.72 -2.60 -16.54
CA VAL A 35 -22.98 -3.06 -15.17
C VAL A 35 -24.20 -2.35 -14.54
N PHE A 36 -24.46 -1.09 -14.89
CA PHE A 36 -25.66 -0.37 -14.42
C PHE A 36 -26.97 -0.93 -14.99
N GLU A 37 -26.92 -1.71 -16.07
CA GLU A 37 -28.11 -2.28 -16.71
C GLU A 37 -28.36 -3.73 -16.27
N LEU A 38 -27.43 -4.33 -15.51
CA LEU A 38 -27.55 -5.70 -15.05
C LEU A 38 -28.61 -5.83 -13.95
N SER A 39 -29.45 -6.86 -14.05
CA SER A 39 -30.38 -7.22 -12.99
C SER A 39 -29.65 -7.66 -11.71
N PRO A 40 -30.27 -7.55 -10.53
CA PRO A 40 -29.72 -8.10 -9.29
C PRO A 40 -29.33 -9.58 -9.41
N SER A 41 -30.14 -10.40 -10.07
CA SER A 41 -29.83 -11.82 -10.29
C SER A 41 -28.55 -12.03 -11.12
N LYS A 42 -28.31 -11.19 -12.13
CA LYS A 42 -27.11 -11.27 -12.96
C LYS A 42 -25.87 -10.79 -12.20
N LEU A 43 -25.99 -9.70 -11.44
CA LEU A 43 -24.92 -9.22 -10.56
C LEU A 43 -24.53 -10.26 -9.51
N GLN A 44 -25.52 -10.96 -8.95
CA GLN A 44 -25.30 -12.08 -8.04
C GLN A 44 -24.50 -13.20 -8.70
N GLN A 45 -24.89 -13.59 -9.92
CA GLN A 45 -24.20 -14.64 -10.66
C GLN A 45 -22.74 -14.28 -10.93
N VAL A 46 -22.46 -13.04 -11.37
CA VAL A 46 -21.10 -12.61 -11.73
C VAL A 46 -20.22 -12.44 -10.50
N THR A 47 -20.70 -11.77 -9.47
CA THR A 47 -19.88 -11.47 -8.29
C THR A 47 -19.80 -12.64 -7.31
N THR A 48 -20.74 -13.58 -7.38
CA THR A 48 -21.03 -14.65 -6.41
C THR A 48 -21.27 -14.15 -4.98
N ALA A 49 -21.73 -12.91 -4.82
CA ALA A 49 -22.10 -12.38 -3.51
C ALA A 49 -23.45 -12.97 -3.05
N THR A 50 -23.73 -12.87 -1.74
CA THR A 50 -25.03 -13.28 -1.19
C THR A 50 -26.13 -12.33 -1.66
N SER A 51 -27.39 -12.79 -1.64
CA SER A 51 -28.53 -11.95 -2.08
C SER A 51 -28.59 -10.62 -1.30
N THR A 52 -28.39 -10.67 0.02
CA THR A 52 -28.33 -9.48 0.89
C THR A 52 -27.24 -8.50 0.46
N ASN A 53 -26.05 -9.01 0.13
CA ASN A 53 -24.94 -8.17 -0.32
C ASN A 53 -25.21 -7.56 -1.70
N ILE A 54 -25.88 -8.29 -2.58
CA ILE A 54 -26.27 -7.79 -3.91
C ILE A 54 -27.32 -6.70 -3.82
N GLU A 55 -28.30 -6.83 -2.93
CA GLU A 55 -29.29 -5.77 -2.70
C GLU A 55 -28.61 -4.48 -2.23
N LEU A 56 -27.64 -4.58 -1.31
CA LEU A 56 -26.83 -3.45 -0.86
C LEU A 56 -26.03 -2.83 -2.00
N PHE A 57 -25.35 -3.66 -2.79
CA PHE A 57 -24.55 -3.21 -3.93
C PHE A 57 -25.40 -2.55 -5.00
N TYR A 58 -26.51 -3.18 -5.41
CA TYR A 58 -27.42 -2.66 -6.42
C TYR A 58 -28.01 -1.31 -5.99
N ARG A 59 -28.46 -1.19 -4.73
CA ARG A 59 -28.94 0.09 -4.21
C ARG A 59 -27.85 1.16 -4.28
N ASP A 60 -26.64 0.87 -3.79
CA ASP A 60 -25.55 1.84 -3.78
C ASP A 60 -25.10 2.17 -5.22
N LEU A 61 -25.08 1.20 -6.15
CA LEU A 61 -24.76 1.39 -7.57
C LEU A 61 -25.69 2.41 -8.23
N HIS A 62 -26.98 2.41 -7.90
CA HIS A 62 -27.95 3.34 -8.50
C HIS A 62 -28.12 4.66 -7.76
N SER A 63 -27.64 4.76 -6.51
CA SER A 63 -27.88 5.93 -5.66
C SER A 63 -26.62 6.69 -5.24
N PHE A 64 -25.43 6.10 -5.39
CA PHE A 64 -24.19 6.72 -4.91
C PHE A 64 -23.81 7.96 -5.74
N PRO A 65 -23.72 9.17 -5.14
CA PRO A 65 -23.50 10.41 -5.86
C PRO A 65 -22.01 10.65 -6.12
N SER A 66 -21.42 9.88 -7.04
CA SER A 66 -19.95 9.89 -7.27
C SER A 66 -19.39 11.27 -7.59
N ASP A 67 -20.11 12.07 -8.39
CA ASP A 67 -19.61 13.38 -8.84
C ASP A 67 -19.44 14.32 -7.63
N ARG A 68 -20.38 14.29 -6.68
CA ARG A 68 -20.27 15.02 -5.41
C ARG A 68 -19.06 14.59 -4.59
N TYR A 69 -18.72 13.30 -4.57
CA TYR A 69 -17.55 12.79 -3.85
C TYR A 69 -16.24 13.12 -4.55
N ILE A 70 -16.20 13.09 -5.88
CA ILE A 70 -15.04 13.53 -6.68
C ILE A 70 -14.77 15.01 -6.37
N ASP A 71 -15.79 15.86 -6.41
CA ASP A 71 -15.67 17.29 -6.08
C ASP A 71 -15.24 17.51 -4.62
N LEU A 72 -15.81 16.74 -3.69
CA LEU A 72 -15.43 16.79 -2.28
C LEU A 72 -13.96 16.45 -2.09
N TYR A 73 -13.47 15.41 -2.75
CA TYR A 73 -12.08 14.98 -2.64
C TYR A 73 -11.13 16.00 -3.25
N ALA A 74 -11.46 16.53 -4.43
CA ALA A 74 -10.69 17.61 -5.04
C ALA A 74 -10.59 18.85 -4.12
N LYS A 75 -11.69 19.26 -3.47
CA LYS A 75 -11.71 20.38 -2.50
C LYS A 75 -10.87 20.14 -1.24
N ASN A 76 -10.51 18.90 -0.94
CA ASN A 76 -9.71 18.52 0.22
C ASN A 76 -8.30 18.06 -0.18
N ASP A 77 -7.84 18.38 -1.38
CA ASP A 77 -6.55 17.97 -1.96
C ASP A 77 -6.35 16.45 -1.93
N ILE A 78 -7.43 15.71 -2.11
CA ILE A 78 -7.43 14.25 -2.22
C ILE A 78 -7.58 13.91 -3.69
N GLN A 79 -6.52 13.36 -4.23
CA GLN A 79 -6.47 12.85 -5.59
C GLN A 79 -6.81 11.37 -5.59
N TRP A 80 -7.06 10.83 -6.78
CA TRP A 80 -7.30 9.40 -6.96
C TRP A 80 -6.77 8.94 -8.31
N ILE A 81 -6.39 7.67 -8.38
CA ILE A 81 -5.87 7.01 -9.57
C ILE A 81 -6.43 5.59 -9.65
N THR A 82 -6.69 5.10 -10.85
CA THR A 82 -7.24 3.76 -11.12
C THR A 82 -6.26 2.89 -11.87
N LEU A 83 -6.46 1.58 -11.82
CA LEU A 83 -5.69 0.58 -12.59
C LEU A 83 -5.68 0.83 -14.11
N LEU A 84 -6.63 1.62 -14.60
CA LEU A 84 -6.80 2.00 -16.00
C LEU A 84 -5.99 3.25 -16.40
N ASP A 85 -5.45 3.99 -15.42
CA ASP A 85 -4.68 5.20 -15.67
C ASP A 85 -3.25 4.84 -16.10
N ALA A 86 -2.71 5.58 -17.08
CA ALA A 86 -1.35 5.36 -17.58
C ALA A 86 -0.27 5.63 -16.52
N GLU A 87 -0.55 6.52 -15.58
CA GLU A 87 0.35 6.84 -14.45
C GLU A 87 0.26 5.81 -13.31
N TYR A 88 -0.56 4.77 -13.43
CA TYR A 88 -0.68 3.76 -12.38
C TYR A 88 0.62 2.94 -12.29
N PRO A 89 1.21 2.74 -11.09
CA PRO A 89 2.52 2.09 -10.97
C PRO A 89 2.53 0.68 -11.57
N VAL A 90 3.43 0.45 -12.54
CA VAL A 90 3.50 -0.81 -13.29
C VAL A 90 3.78 -2.00 -12.37
N LEU A 91 4.70 -1.85 -11.41
CA LEU A 91 5.00 -2.90 -10.43
C LEU A 91 3.77 -3.28 -9.61
N LEU A 92 2.96 -2.29 -9.20
CA LEU A 92 1.76 -2.52 -8.41
C LEU A 92 0.65 -3.13 -9.25
N LYS A 93 0.58 -2.78 -10.54
CA LYS A 93 -0.38 -3.37 -11.49
C LYS A 93 -0.16 -4.87 -11.70
N ASN A 94 1.09 -5.33 -11.54
CA ASN A 94 1.49 -6.71 -11.79
C ASN A 94 1.41 -7.63 -10.55
N VAL A 95 1.00 -7.11 -9.38
CA VAL A 95 0.74 -7.98 -8.21
C VAL A 95 -0.50 -8.84 -8.43
N TYR A 96 -0.66 -9.91 -7.64
CA TYR A 96 -1.76 -10.88 -7.81
C TYR A 96 -3.17 -10.25 -7.72
N ASP A 97 -3.37 -9.37 -6.74
CA ASP A 97 -4.61 -8.63 -6.53
C ASP A 97 -4.30 -7.12 -6.46
N PRO A 98 -4.15 -6.44 -7.61
CA PRO A 98 -3.83 -5.02 -7.65
C PRO A 98 -5.03 -4.18 -7.19
N PRO A 99 -4.82 -3.06 -6.48
CA PRO A 99 -5.92 -2.19 -6.08
C PRO A 99 -6.54 -1.48 -7.32
N PHE A 100 -7.85 -1.63 -7.52
CA PHE A 100 -8.53 -1.00 -8.67
C PHE A 100 -8.53 0.54 -8.62
N LEU A 101 -8.48 1.09 -7.41
CA LEU A 101 -8.48 2.51 -7.11
C LEU A 101 -7.55 2.78 -5.92
N LEU A 102 -6.76 3.83 -6.01
CA LEU A 102 -5.99 4.39 -4.91
C LEU A 102 -6.37 5.86 -4.72
N PHE A 103 -6.52 6.26 -3.46
CA PHE A 103 -6.60 7.66 -3.05
C PHE A 103 -5.21 8.14 -2.66
N LEU A 104 -4.90 9.38 -3.02
CA LEU A 104 -3.59 9.99 -2.88
C LEU A 104 -3.73 11.35 -2.19
N LYS A 105 -2.83 11.67 -1.27
CA LYS A 105 -2.74 13.01 -0.67
C LYS A 105 -1.27 13.42 -0.55
N GLY A 106 -0.93 14.54 -1.20
CA GLY A 106 0.45 15.00 -1.39
C GLY A 106 0.91 14.93 -2.85
N ASP A 107 2.21 14.79 -3.07
CA ASP A 107 2.84 14.80 -4.39
C ASP A 107 2.70 13.45 -5.11
N ARG A 108 1.74 13.37 -6.04
CA ARG A 108 1.51 12.17 -6.86
C ARG A 108 2.72 11.75 -7.70
N LYS A 109 3.63 12.68 -8.03
CA LYS A 109 4.78 12.40 -8.91
C LYS A 109 5.73 11.38 -8.30
N LEU A 110 5.72 11.24 -6.97
CA LEU A 110 6.51 10.24 -6.26
C LEU A 110 6.18 8.79 -6.67
N LEU A 111 4.98 8.54 -7.22
CA LEU A 111 4.62 7.23 -7.80
C LEU A 111 5.52 6.82 -8.98
N GLN A 112 6.13 7.80 -9.66
CA GLN A 112 6.98 7.61 -10.83
C GLN A 112 8.48 7.59 -10.49
N ALA A 113 8.84 7.61 -9.20
CA ALA A 113 10.24 7.47 -8.79
C ALA A 113 10.81 6.16 -9.37
N SER A 114 12.01 6.22 -9.93
CA SER A 114 12.67 5.06 -10.54
C SER A 114 12.94 3.98 -9.49
N ARG A 115 13.55 4.36 -8.37
CA ARG A 115 13.96 3.46 -7.30
C ARG A 115 13.13 3.63 -6.04
N LYS A 116 12.50 2.56 -5.59
CA LYS A 116 11.59 2.52 -4.44
C LYS A 116 11.96 1.32 -3.57
N LEU A 117 12.35 1.60 -2.33
CA LEU A 117 12.64 0.58 -1.32
C LEU A 117 11.53 0.56 -0.28
N ALA A 118 10.86 -0.58 -0.13
CA ALA A 118 9.99 -0.78 1.02
C ALA A 118 10.85 -1.03 2.27
N VAL A 119 10.57 -0.32 3.36
CA VAL A 119 11.19 -0.60 4.66
C VAL A 119 10.10 -1.01 5.63
N ILE A 120 10.19 -2.22 6.16
CA ILE A 120 9.23 -2.79 7.11
C ILE A 120 9.95 -3.42 8.29
N GLY A 121 9.24 -3.58 9.41
CA GLY A 121 9.80 -4.26 10.56
C GLY A 121 8.91 -4.24 11.78
N SER A 122 9.53 -4.46 12.94
CA SER A 122 8.85 -4.58 14.22
C SER A 122 8.18 -3.27 14.62
N ARG A 123 6.97 -3.38 15.17
CA ARG A 123 6.30 -2.26 15.85
C ARG A 123 7.00 -1.83 17.14
N ASN A 124 7.84 -2.71 17.68
CA ASN A 124 8.71 -2.50 18.83
C ASN A 124 10.18 -2.53 18.38
N ALA A 125 10.47 -1.90 17.23
CA ALA A 125 11.84 -1.78 16.74
C ALA A 125 12.76 -1.21 17.81
N THR A 126 13.98 -1.75 17.89
CA THR A 126 14.96 -1.38 18.91
C THR A 126 15.90 -0.30 18.39
N SER A 127 16.86 0.09 19.23
CA SER A 127 17.98 0.95 18.82
C SER A 127 18.81 0.33 17.69
N TYR A 128 18.77 -0.99 17.50
CA TYR A 128 19.42 -1.63 16.36
C TYR A 128 18.82 -1.14 15.04
N THR A 129 17.50 -1.26 14.84
CA THR A 129 16.82 -0.73 13.65
C THR A 129 17.08 0.76 13.49
N ASP A 130 16.98 1.55 14.57
CA ASP A 130 17.20 2.99 14.52
C ASP A 130 18.62 3.34 14.02
N ASN A 131 19.64 2.76 14.64
CA ASN A 131 21.05 3.01 14.27
C ASN A 131 21.36 2.57 12.83
N VAL A 132 20.85 1.41 12.41
CA VAL A 132 21.08 0.92 11.04
C VAL A 132 20.40 1.84 10.02
N LEU A 133 19.13 2.21 10.25
CA LEU A 133 18.41 3.08 9.33
C LEU A 133 19.00 4.49 9.29
N GLN A 134 19.44 5.06 10.42
CA GLN A 134 20.17 6.32 10.47
C GLN A 134 21.50 6.29 9.71
N THR A 135 22.09 5.12 9.55
CA THR A 135 23.34 4.95 8.78
C THR A 135 23.06 4.73 7.29
N MET A 136 22.08 3.89 6.95
CA MET A 136 21.84 3.46 5.57
C MET A 136 20.97 4.43 4.77
N ILE A 137 19.91 4.99 5.36
CA ILE A 137 18.96 5.83 4.63
C ILE A 137 19.60 7.10 4.06
N PRO A 138 20.49 7.83 4.75
CA PRO A 138 21.16 8.99 4.15
C PRO A 138 21.88 8.67 2.84
N GLU A 139 22.57 7.52 2.77
CA GLU A 139 23.25 7.07 1.56
C GLU A 139 22.28 6.60 0.47
N LEU A 140 21.19 5.95 0.84
CA LEU A 140 20.11 5.58 -0.10
C LEU A 140 19.46 6.84 -0.70
N VAL A 141 19.21 7.86 0.11
CA VAL A 141 18.65 9.15 -0.34
C VAL A 141 19.59 9.85 -1.32
N LYS A 142 20.90 9.87 -1.06
CA LYS A 142 21.91 10.40 -2.01
C LYS A 142 21.89 9.70 -3.36
N ARG A 143 21.41 8.44 -3.41
CA ARG A 143 21.26 7.62 -4.62
C ARG A 143 19.83 7.64 -5.18
N GLU A 144 19.05 8.64 -4.77
CA GLU A 144 17.67 8.90 -5.22
C GLU A 144 16.70 7.75 -4.94
N VAL A 145 16.97 6.94 -3.91
CA VAL A 145 16.06 5.88 -3.48
C VAL A 145 14.94 6.48 -2.65
N LEU A 146 13.70 6.28 -3.10
CA LEU A 146 12.50 6.65 -2.38
C LEU A 146 12.13 5.57 -1.37
N ILE A 147 11.81 5.96 -0.13
CA ILE A 147 11.39 5.03 0.93
C ILE A 147 9.88 4.85 0.92
N VAL A 148 9.39 3.60 0.81
CA VAL A 148 7.98 3.23 0.94
C VAL A 148 7.76 2.51 2.27
N SER A 149 6.76 2.88 3.04
CA SER A 149 6.41 2.15 4.27
C SER A 149 4.95 2.36 4.68
N GLY A 150 4.55 1.74 5.79
CA GLY A 150 3.16 1.64 6.23
C GLY A 150 2.74 2.62 7.32
N LEU A 151 3.60 3.57 7.70
CA LEU A 151 3.34 4.52 8.79
C LEU A 151 2.93 3.85 10.12
N ALA A 152 3.26 2.57 10.34
CA ALA A 152 3.04 1.90 11.62
C ALA A 152 3.99 2.45 12.70
N LYS A 153 3.82 2.01 13.95
CA LYS A 153 4.84 2.28 14.99
C LYS A 153 6.14 1.54 14.66
N GLY A 154 7.25 1.96 15.26
CA GLY A 154 8.52 1.26 15.16
C GLY A 154 9.21 1.52 13.82
N ALA A 155 9.62 0.45 13.13
CA ALA A 155 10.45 0.51 11.93
C ALA A 155 9.89 1.47 10.86
N ASP A 156 8.58 1.39 10.56
CA ASP A 156 7.94 2.27 9.58
C ASP A 156 8.09 3.77 9.93
N THR A 157 7.82 4.15 11.19
CA THR A 157 7.99 5.53 11.66
C THR A 157 9.44 5.98 11.51
N ILE A 158 10.39 5.12 11.90
CA ILE A 158 11.83 5.43 11.86
C ILE A 158 12.25 5.65 10.40
N ALA A 159 11.87 4.74 9.50
CA ALA A 159 12.20 4.83 8.08
C ALA A 159 11.69 6.12 7.43
N HIS A 160 10.42 6.48 7.67
CA HIS A 160 9.85 7.74 7.18
C HIS A 160 10.59 8.96 7.74
N LYS A 161 10.79 9.02 9.06
CA LYS A 161 11.46 10.16 9.70
C LYS A 161 12.88 10.33 9.19
N GLU A 162 13.61 9.24 9.02
CA GLU A 162 14.98 9.29 8.58
C GLU A 162 15.10 9.69 7.11
N ALA A 163 14.20 9.22 6.25
CA ALA A 163 14.13 9.65 4.85
C ALA A 163 13.90 11.17 4.77
N ILE A 164 12.97 11.68 5.58
CA ILE A 164 12.65 13.12 5.65
C ILE A 164 13.84 13.92 6.19
N ARG A 165 14.44 13.48 7.29
CA ARG A 165 15.59 14.13 7.93
C ARG A 165 16.80 14.21 7.01
N SER A 166 16.97 13.20 6.16
CA SER A 166 18.04 13.14 5.15
C SER A 166 17.76 13.98 3.90
N GLY A 167 16.63 14.68 3.83
CA GLY A 167 16.22 15.48 2.66
C GLY A 167 15.61 14.66 1.52
N GLY A 168 15.32 13.38 1.75
CA GLY A 168 14.75 12.46 0.78
C GLY A 168 13.23 12.54 0.67
N LYS A 169 12.66 11.67 -0.16
CA LYS A 169 11.21 11.52 -0.34
C LYS A 169 10.74 10.17 0.17
N THR A 170 9.46 10.11 0.55
CA THR A 170 8.87 8.90 1.09
C THR A 170 7.39 8.77 0.73
N ILE A 171 6.89 7.54 0.65
CA ILE A 171 5.48 7.21 0.42
C ILE A 171 4.96 6.40 1.61
N GLY A 172 3.93 6.89 2.28
CA GLY A 172 3.22 6.17 3.32
C GLY A 172 1.94 5.52 2.80
N VAL A 173 1.81 4.21 2.91
CA VAL A 173 0.59 3.50 2.52
C VAL A 173 -0.27 3.27 3.76
N LEU A 174 -1.55 3.64 3.77
CA LEU A 174 -2.42 3.61 4.95
C LEU A 174 -3.37 2.40 4.95
N GLY A 175 -3.66 1.88 6.15
CA GLY A 175 -4.68 0.83 6.37
C GLY A 175 -6.11 1.36 6.60
N GLY A 176 -6.34 2.63 6.27
CA GLY A 176 -7.61 3.34 6.45
C GLY A 176 -7.61 4.65 5.67
N GLY A 177 -8.67 5.42 5.78
CA GLY A 177 -8.80 6.71 5.11
C GLY A 177 -7.98 7.83 5.76
N PHE A 178 -7.71 8.89 5.00
CA PHE A 178 -6.93 10.05 5.45
C PHE A 178 -7.52 10.78 6.68
N GLN A 179 -8.82 10.62 6.97
CA GLN A 179 -9.47 11.20 8.15
C GLN A 179 -9.28 10.35 9.42
N HIS A 180 -8.68 9.16 9.30
CA HIS A 180 -8.53 8.19 10.37
C HIS A 180 -7.09 7.65 10.46
N ILE A 181 -6.14 8.56 10.62
CA ILE A 181 -4.72 8.21 10.77
C ILE A 181 -4.52 7.32 11.99
N TYR A 182 -3.86 6.18 11.74
CA TYR A 182 -3.47 5.22 12.76
C TYR A 182 -2.03 4.79 12.53
N PRO A 183 -1.19 4.77 13.58
CA PRO A 183 -1.50 5.10 14.97
C PRO A 183 -1.55 6.62 15.22
N LYS A 184 -2.34 7.06 16.21
CA LYS A 184 -2.50 8.49 16.54
C LYS A 184 -1.20 9.24 16.83
N GLN A 185 -0.19 8.54 17.36
CA GLN A 185 1.14 9.13 17.62
C GLN A 185 1.90 9.55 16.35
N ASN A 186 1.51 9.04 15.18
CA ASN A 186 2.09 9.40 13.90
C ASN A 186 1.26 10.47 13.17
N LEU A 187 0.31 11.13 13.82
CA LEU A 187 -0.57 12.13 13.20
C LEU A 187 0.23 13.30 12.60
N ASP A 188 1.17 13.87 13.36
CA ASP A 188 1.99 14.99 12.90
C ASP A 188 2.88 14.58 11.72
N LEU A 189 3.46 13.38 11.78
CA LEU A 189 4.22 12.81 10.68
C LEU A 189 3.34 12.62 9.43
N ALA A 190 2.12 12.12 9.61
CA ALA A 190 1.17 11.95 8.51
C ALA A 190 0.83 13.28 7.85
N HIS A 191 0.54 14.32 8.62
CA HIS A 191 0.25 15.66 8.10
C HIS A 191 1.43 16.24 7.34
N HIS A 192 2.64 16.14 7.90
CA HIS A 192 3.85 16.55 7.21
C HIS A 192 4.05 15.80 5.88
N MET A 193 3.75 14.49 5.86
CA MET A 193 3.81 13.70 4.63
C MET A 193 2.74 14.08 3.60
N MET A 194 1.53 14.46 4.04
CA MET A 194 0.47 14.94 3.14
C MET A 194 0.84 16.26 2.46
N GLU A 195 1.70 17.07 3.07
CA GLU A 195 2.11 18.39 2.55
C GLU A 195 3.37 18.31 1.69
N HIS A 196 4.35 17.49 2.07
CA HIS A 196 5.69 17.49 1.45
C HIS A 196 6.10 16.18 0.76
N HIS A 197 5.30 15.13 0.95
CA HIS A 197 5.56 13.78 0.47
C HIS A 197 4.27 13.19 -0.12
N LEU A 198 4.03 11.88 0.03
CA LEU A 198 2.80 11.25 -0.45
C LEU A 198 2.28 10.25 0.57
N LEU A 199 0.98 10.35 0.87
CA LEU A 199 0.21 9.28 1.50
C LEU A 199 -0.76 8.66 0.50
N ILE A 200 -0.88 7.34 0.57
CA ILE A 200 -1.73 6.54 -0.31
C ILE A 200 -2.68 5.71 0.55
N SER A 201 -3.91 5.54 0.11
CA SER A 201 -4.84 4.58 0.71
C SER A 201 -5.67 3.91 -0.37
N GLU A 202 -5.92 2.61 -0.21
CA GLU A 202 -6.98 1.94 -0.96
C GLU A 202 -8.36 2.28 -0.41
N TYR A 203 -8.46 2.86 0.79
CA TYR A 203 -9.73 3.10 1.45
C TYR A 203 -10.19 4.55 1.28
N PRO A 204 -11.49 4.80 1.08
CA PRO A 204 -12.03 6.16 1.02
C PRO A 204 -11.63 6.99 2.24
N PRO A 205 -11.49 8.32 2.13
CA PRO A 205 -10.95 9.18 3.19
C PRO A 205 -11.64 9.05 4.55
N TYR A 206 -12.94 8.72 4.57
CA TYR A 206 -13.77 8.57 5.76
C TYR A 206 -13.76 7.16 6.37
N MET A 207 -13.05 6.20 5.77
CA MET A 207 -13.09 4.81 6.22
C MET A 207 -12.13 4.59 7.40
N LYS A 208 -12.63 4.01 8.49
CA LYS A 208 -11.81 3.68 9.66
C LYS A 208 -10.87 2.49 9.35
N PRO A 209 -9.68 2.46 9.96
CA PRO A 209 -8.79 1.32 9.85
C PRO A 209 -9.35 0.12 10.62
N GLU A 210 -9.31 -1.05 10.00
CA GLU A 210 -9.72 -2.32 10.58
C GLU A 210 -8.55 -3.29 10.64
N LYS A 211 -8.62 -4.30 11.52
CA LYS A 211 -7.49 -5.23 11.73
C LYS A 211 -7.05 -5.93 10.44
N TRP A 212 -8.00 -6.31 9.59
CA TRP A 212 -7.73 -6.98 8.30
C TRP A 212 -7.24 -6.02 7.20
N HIS A 213 -7.34 -4.70 7.39
CA HIS A 213 -6.81 -3.73 6.43
C HIS A 213 -5.27 -3.70 6.44
N PHE A 214 -4.62 -3.94 7.58
CA PHE A 214 -3.16 -3.85 7.66
C PHE A 214 -2.45 -4.92 6.82
N PRO A 215 -2.85 -6.22 6.85
CA PRO A 215 -2.30 -7.21 5.92
C PRO A 215 -2.59 -6.88 4.45
N LEU A 216 -3.82 -6.46 4.13
CA LEU A 216 -4.21 -6.10 2.75
C LEU A 216 -3.47 -4.88 2.21
N ARG A 217 -3.09 -3.95 3.09
CA ARG A 217 -2.29 -2.79 2.72
C ARG A 217 -0.85 -3.21 2.36
N ASN A 218 -0.31 -4.25 2.99
CA ASN A 218 1.10 -4.60 2.83
C ASN A 218 1.46 -5.06 1.40
N ARG A 219 0.55 -5.69 0.65
CA ARG A 219 0.75 -5.95 -0.79
C ARG A 219 0.92 -4.69 -1.63
N ILE A 220 0.40 -3.55 -1.17
CA ILE A 220 0.59 -2.26 -1.84
C ILE A 220 1.99 -1.72 -1.54
N ILE A 221 2.51 -1.93 -0.33
CA ILE A 221 3.88 -1.54 0.03
C ILE A 221 4.88 -2.32 -0.82
N SER A 222 4.77 -3.66 -0.85
CA SER A 222 5.63 -4.51 -1.68
C SER A 222 5.42 -4.25 -3.18
N GLY A 223 4.17 -4.16 -3.62
CA GLY A 223 3.83 -3.91 -5.02
C GLY A 223 4.30 -2.56 -5.56
N LEU A 224 4.45 -1.54 -4.71
CA LEU A 224 5.03 -0.25 -5.08
C LEU A 224 6.56 -0.24 -5.12
N SER A 225 7.23 -1.28 -4.62
CA SER A 225 8.68 -1.24 -4.37
C SER A 225 9.43 -2.24 -5.24
N ASP A 226 10.70 -1.94 -5.51
CA ASP A 226 11.59 -2.84 -6.28
C ASP A 226 12.07 -3.98 -5.37
N ALA A 227 12.39 -3.65 -4.12
CA ALA A 227 12.79 -4.58 -3.07
C ALA A 227 12.15 -4.22 -1.72
N VAL A 228 12.15 -5.17 -0.79
CA VAL A 228 11.61 -5.00 0.58
C VAL A 228 12.69 -5.29 1.61
N LEU A 229 13.11 -4.26 2.35
CA LEU A 229 14.00 -4.37 3.49
C LEU A 229 13.23 -4.64 4.78
N VAL A 230 13.53 -5.77 5.42
CA VAL A 230 13.05 -6.18 6.73
C VAL A 230 14.13 -5.91 7.78
N THR A 231 13.85 -5.00 8.72
CA THR A 231 14.87 -4.62 9.72
C THR A 231 14.90 -5.57 10.93
N GLU A 232 13.77 -5.71 11.62
CA GLU A 232 13.58 -6.57 12.78
C GLU A 232 12.19 -7.21 12.68
N ALA A 233 12.09 -8.50 12.96
CA ALA A 233 10.84 -9.23 12.93
C ALA A 233 10.86 -10.41 13.91
N ARG A 234 9.79 -10.56 14.70
CA ARG A 234 9.56 -11.84 15.39
C ARG A 234 9.13 -12.90 14.39
N LYS A 235 9.44 -14.16 14.69
CA LYS A 235 8.86 -15.31 13.98
C LYS A 235 7.33 -15.24 14.02
N LYS A 236 6.66 -15.51 12.88
CA LYS A 236 5.19 -15.41 12.71
C LYS A 236 4.58 -14.02 12.96
N SER A 237 5.34 -12.95 12.79
CA SER A 237 4.82 -11.58 12.85
C SER A 237 4.12 -11.16 11.55
N GLY A 238 3.34 -10.07 11.57
CA GLY A 238 2.75 -9.50 10.35
C GLY A 238 3.76 -9.10 9.28
N THR A 239 5.05 -8.99 9.64
CA THR A 239 6.17 -8.78 8.73
C THR A 239 6.42 -9.99 7.83
N PHE A 240 6.22 -11.22 8.32
CA PHE A 240 6.30 -12.43 7.49
C PHE A 240 5.27 -12.43 6.38
N ILE A 241 4.04 -11.99 6.67
CA ILE A 241 2.98 -11.90 5.65
C ILE A 241 3.41 -10.96 4.51
N THR A 242 4.08 -9.85 4.83
CA THR A 242 4.59 -8.94 3.80
C THR A 242 5.76 -9.52 3.02
N ALA A 243 6.67 -10.25 3.68
CA ALA A 243 7.75 -10.96 3.01
C ALA A 243 7.19 -12.03 2.06
N ASP A 244 6.17 -12.77 2.48
CA ASP A 244 5.45 -13.73 1.63
C ASP A 244 4.79 -13.03 0.43
N TYR A 245 4.14 -11.88 0.63
CA TYR A 245 3.60 -11.09 -0.49
C TYR A 245 4.71 -10.68 -1.46
N ALA A 246 5.83 -10.15 -0.95
CA ALA A 246 6.95 -9.72 -1.77
C ALA A 246 7.52 -10.89 -2.62
N LEU A 247 7.76 -12.05 -2.00
CA LEU A 247 8.23 -13.25 -2.71
C LEU A 247 7.24 -13.70 -3.79
N ASN A 248 5.94 -13.73 -3.47
CA ASN A 248 4.89 -14.09 -4.43
C ASN A 248 4.74 -13.07 -5.57
N GLU A 249 5.12 -11.81 -5.34
CA GLU A 249 5.09 -10.73 -6.33
C GLU A 249 6.40 -10.61 -7.13
N GLY A 250 7.36 -11.52 -6.91
CA GLY A 250 8.67 -11.50 -7.55
C GLY A 250 9.49 -10.27 -7.14
N ARG A 251 9.44 -9.91 -5.86
CA ARG A 251 10.23 -8.84 -5.25
C ARG A 251 11.32 -9.43 -4.37
N GLU A 252 12.51 -8.84 -4.45
CA GLU A 252 13.61 -9.24 -3.60
C GLU A 252 13.33 -8.88 -2.14
N VAL A 253 13.46 -9.88 -1.28
CA VAL A 253 13.34 -9.71 0.17
C VAL A 253 14.74 -9.61 0.75
N LEU A 254 15.00 -8.46 1.37
CA LEU A 254 16.26 -8.09 1.99
C LEU A 254 16.08 -8.11 3.50
N CYS A 255 17.03 -8.67 4.24
CA CYS A 255 16.94 -8.80 5.69
C CYS A 255 18.21 -8.31 6.38
N LEU A 256 18.04 -7.50 7.42
CA LEU A 256 19.13 -7.21 8.35
C LEU A 256 19.35 -8.45 9.25
N PRO A 257 20.58 -8.96 9.35
CA PRO A 257 20.89 -10.03 10.29
C PRO A 257 20.89 -9.50 11.71
N GLY A 258 20.59 -10.36 12.68
CA GLY A 258 20.69 -9.99 14.09
C GLY A 258 21.18 -11.13 14.97
N SER A 259 21.39 -10.83 16.25
CA SER A 259 21.84 -11.82 17.22
C SER A 259 20.83 -12.97 17.33
N ILE A 260 21.31 -14.22 17.34
CA ILE A 260 20.46 -15.41 17.58
C ILE A 260 19.81 -15.41 18.96
N LEU A 261 20.28 -14.56 19.87
CA LEU A 261 19.72 -14.38 21.22
C LEU A 261 18.61 -13.33 21.26
N ASP A 262 18.42 -12.55 20.19
CA ASP A 262 17.38 -11.55 20.09
C ASP A 262 16.11 -12.12 19.43
N PRO A 263 14.97 -12.19 20.15
CA PRO A 263 13.71 -12.63 19.57
C PRO A 263 13.22 -11.79 18.39
N LEU A 264 13.68 -10.55 18.25
CA LEU A 264 13.39 -9.67 17.10
C LEU A 264 14.27 -9.94 15.89
N ALA A 265 15.35 -10.70 16.03
CA ALA A 265 16.18 -11.15 14.92
C ALA A 265 15.81 -12.56 14.43
N GLU A 266 15.06 -13.34 15.22
CA GLU A 266 14.65 -14.70 14.83
C GLU A 266 13.94 -14.72 13.48
N GLY A 267 13.07 -13.73 13.22
CA GLY A 267 12.32 -13.64 11.97
C GLY A 267 13.18 -13.32 10.77
N THR A 268 14.04 -12.29 10.86
CA THR A 268 14.93 -11.91 9.76
C THR A 268 15.96 -12.99 9.49
N ASN A 269 16.54 -13.60 10.53
CA ASN A 269 17.47 -14.71 10.38
C ASN A 269 16.80 -15.95 9.74
N THR A 270 15.55 -16.24 10.08
CA THR A 270 14.78 -17.32 9.43
C THR A 270 14.55 -17.03 7.94
N LEU A 271 14.13 -15.81 7.59
CA LEU A 271 13.95 -15.40 6.19
C LEU A 271 15.25 -15.53 5.40
N ILE A 272 16.39 -15.16 6.00
CA ILE A 272 17.72 -15.33 5.39
C ILE A 272 18.00 -16.81 5.13
N GLN A 273 17.70 -17.70 6.07
CA GLN A 273 17.84 -19.16 5.86
C GLN A 273 16.92 -19.69 4.77
N GLU A 274 15.76 -19.07 4.58
CA GLU A 274 14.77 -19.41 3.55
C GLU A 274 15.10 -18.80 2.18
N GLY A 275 16.19 -18.02 2.07
CA GLY A 275 16.71 -17.50 0.80
C GLY A 275 16.62 -15.98 0.64
N ALA A 276 16.11 -15.23 1.63
CA ALA A 276 16.18 -13.77 1.60
C ALA A 276 17.64 -13.30 1.62
N LYS A 277 17.95 -12.23 0.88
CA LYS A 277 19.30 -11.68 0.82
C LYS A 277 19.65 -10.99 2.14
N MET A 278 20.75 -11.40 2.74
CA MET A 278 21.32 -10.73 3.91
C MET A 278 21.88 -9.36 3.49
N VAL A 279 21.56 -8.32 4.25
CA VAL A 279 22.07 -6.96 4.03
C VAL A 279 23.06 -6.58 5.12
N LEU A 280 24.28 -6.27 4.70
CA LEU A 280 25.35 -5.78 5.58
C LEU A 280 25.75 -4.34 5.25
N SER A 281 25.40 -3.86 4.05
CA SER A 281 25.78 -2.56 3.50
C SER A 281 24.69 -1.96 2.61
N VAL A 282 24.83 -0.68 2.26
CA VAL A 282 23.92 -0.01 1.32
C VAL A 282 24.05 -0.59 -0.09
N GLU A 283 25.25 -1.08 -0.45
CA GLU A 283 25.53 -1.74 -1.73
C GLU A 283 24.69 -3.01 -1.92
N ASP A 284 24.46 -3.77 -0.84
CA ASP A 284 23.62 -4.97 -0.88
C ASP A 284 22.16 -4.63 -1.23
N ILE A 285 21.69 -3.45 -0.85
CA ILE A 285 20.36 -2.95 -1.18
C ILE A 285 20.33 -2.42 -2.61
N VAL A 286 21.24 -1.51 -2.95
CA VAL A 286 21.23 -0.80 -4.24
C VAL A 286 21.40 -1.74 -5.43
N SER A 287 22.13 -2.85 -5.25
CA SER A 287 22.28 -3.89 -6.27
C SER A 287 20.96 -4.59 -6.65
N GLU A 288 19.96 -4.57 -5.77
CA GLU A 288 18.65 -5.20 -5.99
C GLU A 288 17.55 -4.20 -6.42
N LEU A 289 17.88 -2.90 -6.50
CA LEU A 289 16.94 -1.90 -7.00
C LEU A 289 17.07 -1.81 -8.52
N GLN A 290 15.93 -1.89 -9.22
CA GLN A 290 15.92 -1.80 -10.68
C GLN A 290 16.55 -0.49 -11.17
N VAL A 291 17.25 -0.57 -12.31
CA VAL A 291 17.82 0.57 -13.04
C VAL A 291 16.78 1.13 -13.99
#